data_AF-A0A955BLB9-F1
#
_entry.id   AF-A0A955BLB9-F1
#
_cell.length_a   1.000
_cell.length_b   1.000
_cell.length_c   1.000
_cell.angle_alpha   90.00
_cell.angle_beta   90.00
_cell.angle_gamma   90.00
#
_symmetry.space_group_name_H-M   'P 1'
#
loop_
_entity.id
_entity.type
_entity.pdbx_description
1 polymer ?
#
loop_
_entity_poly.entity_id
_entity_poly.type
_entity_poly.pdbx_seq_one_letter_code
_entity_poly.pdbx_strand_id
1 'polypeptide(L)'
;MGFCFDGYRRLTFQFNDGWKGEDEYQYLGQFMILKSRLRHSNDQDSSNGEAGERIYTVRVPRGISRSDIINALRDAFTTGCRCEHDCCGHLQTYAYRPRRQRRRTWVIEVRGYYNV
;
A
#
# COMPACT_ATOMS: atom_id res chain seq x y z
N MET A 1 6.75 -6.15 17.94
CA MET A 1 7.16 -7.07 16.86
C MET A 1 6.71 -6.47 15.53
N GLY A 2 7.58 -6.39 14.52
CA GLY A 2 7.21 -5.85 13.21
C GLY A 2 6.58 -6.92 12.34
N PHE A 3 5.57 -6.56 11.54
CA PHE A 3 4.93 -7.47 10.58
C PHE A 3 5.79 -7.54 9.31
N CYS A 4 6.13 -8.76 8.86
CA CYS A 4 6.84 -8.97 7.61
C CYS A 4 5.86 -9.25 6.47
N PHE A 5 6.20 -8.80 5.27
CA PHE A 5 5.48 -9.12 4.05
C PHE A 5 6.46 -9.27 2.88
N ASP A 6 6.07 -10.04 1.87
CA ASP A 6 6.89 -10.22 0.68
C ASP A 6 6.68 -9.05 -0.29
N GLY A 7 7.78 -8.44 -0.73
CA GLY A 7 7.76 -7.37 -1.70
C GLY A 7 7.99 -7.89 -3.10
N TYR A 8 7.14 -7.43 -4.03
CA TYR A 8 7.18 -7.83 -5.41
C TYR A 8 7.27 -6.61 -6.34
N ARG A 9 7.94 -6.79 -7.47
CA ARG A 9 7.89 -5.88 -8.61
C ARG A 9 6.89 -6.43 -9.61
N ARG A 10 5.86 -5.66 -9.90
CA ARG A 10 4.93 -5.94 -10.98
C ARG A 10 5.61 -5.75 -12.34
N LEU A 11 5.48 -6.75 -13.23
CA LEU A 11 6.10 -6.80 -14.54
C LEU A 11 5.13 -6.42 -15.65
N THR A 12 3.86 -6.81 -15.53
CA THR A 12 2.78 -6.48 -16.47
C THR A 12 1.75 -5.55 -15.83
N PHE A 13 1.03 -4.78 -16.65
CA PHE A 13 0.04 -3.80 -16.16
C PHE A 13 -1.30 -4.00 -16.89
N GLN A 14 -1.73 -5.25 -17.05
CA GLN A 14 -2.93 -5.59 -17.80
C GLN A 14 -4.21 -5.30 -16.99
N PHE A 15 -4.13 -5.45 -15.67
CA PHE A 15 -5.29 -5.39 -14.78
C PHE A 15 -5.37 -4.10 -13.96
N ASN A 16 -6.58 -3.72 -13.54
CA ASN A 16 -6.78 -2.62 -12.60
C ASN A 16 -6.36 -3.02 -11.17
N ASP A 17 -6.40 -2.08 -10.21
CA ASP A 17 -5.96 -2.35 -8.83
C ASP A 17 -6.76 -3.43 -8.08
N GLY A 18 -7.98 -3.76 -8.52
CA GLY A 18 -8.76 -4.87 -7.97
C GLY A 18 -8.24 -6.23 -8.45
N TRP A 19 -7.83 -6.30 -9.71
CA TRP A 19 -7.41 -7.54 -10.39
C TRP A 19 -5.91 -7.66 -10.60
N LYS A 20 -5.11 -6.68 -10.15
CA LYS A 20 -3.65 -6.66 -10.36
C LYS A 20 -2.90 -7.89 -9.85
N GLY A 21 -3.48 -8.66 -8.93
CA GLY A 21 -2.89 -9.92 -8.48
C GLY A 21 -2.71 -10.96 -9.60
N GLU A 22 -3.40 -10.80 -10.73
CA GLU A 22 -3.29 -11.64 -11.93
C GLU A 22 -2.16 -11.20 -12.88
N ASP A 23 -1.48 -10.07 -12.60
CA ASP A 23 -0.28 -9.68 -13.35
C ASP A 23 0.93 -10.52 -12.96
N GLU A 24 1.97 -10.48 -13.79
CA GLU A 24 3.24 -11.13 -13.49
C GLU A 24 4.03 -10.32 -12.46
N TYR A 25 4.62 -11.02 -11.49
CA TYR A 25 5.39 -10.44 -10.40
C TYR A 25 6.77 -11.08 -10.25
N GLN A 26 7.77 -10.24 -10.01
CA GLN A 26 9.12 -10.66 -9.62
C GLN A 26 9.33 -10.42 -8.13
N TYR A 27 9.74 -11.45 -7.40
CA TYR A 27 10.08 -11.32 -5.98
C TYR A 27 11.32 -10.45 -5.76
N LEU A 28 11.23 -9.47 -4.85
CA LEU A 28 12.32 -8.56 -4.49
C LEU A 28 12.95 -8.87 -3.12
N GLY A 29 12.25 -9.62 -2.26
CA GLY A 29 12.67 -9.90 -0.90
C GLY A 29 11.62 -9.52 0.13
N GLN A 30 11.93 -9.81 1.40
CA GLN A 30 11.02 -9.57 2.52
C GLN A 30 11.14 -8.14 3.07
N PHE A 31 10.00 -7.45 3.15
CA PHE A 31 9.83 -6.13 3.72
C PHE A 31 9.28 -6.26 5.14
N MET A 32 9.58 -5.29 5.99
CA MET A 32 9.16 -5.32 7.39
C MET A 32 8.53 -3.99 7.80
N ILE A 33 7.27 -4.02 8.21
CA ILE A 33 6.59 -2.88 8.82
C ILE A 33 7.16 -2.68 10.22
N LEU A 34 7.87 -1.57 10.41
CA LEU A 34 8.44 -1.16 11.69
C LEU A 34 7.43 -0.42 12.57
N LYS A 35 6.57 0.40 11.94
CA LYS A 35 5.56 1.22 12.62
C LYS A 35 4.34 1.38 11.71
N SER A 36 3.16 1.40 12.31
CA SER A 36 1.91 1.84 11.70
C SER A 36 1.29 2.91 12.59
N ARG A 37 0.79 4.00 12.01
CA ARG A 37 0.14 5.10 12.73
C ARG A 37 -1.12 5.49 11.98
N LEU A 38 -2.22 5.68 12.70
CA LEU A 38 -3.38 6.37 12.17
C LEU A 38 -3.05 7.87 12.12
N ARG A 39 -3.33 8.53 11.01
CA ARG A 39 -3.38 9.98 10.95
C ARG A 39 -4.82 10.36 11.25
N HIS A 40 -5.07 10.86 12.46
CA HIS A 40 -6.37 11.43 12.78
C HIS A 40 -6.62 12.64 11.87
N SER A 41 -7.63 12.57 11.03
CA SER A 41 -8.26 13.76 10.45
C SER A 41 -9.04 14.47 11.56
N ASN A 42 -8.97 15.79 11.63
CA ASN A 42 -9.82 16.58 12.52
C ASN A 42 -11.30 16.55 12.11
N ASP A 43 -11.63 15.95 10.96
CA ASP A 43 -12.99 15.77 10.48
C ASP A 43 -13.67 14.62 11.24
N GLN A 44 -14.75 14.97 11.94
CA GLN A 44 -15.59 14.13 12.81
C GLN A 44 -16.31 12.96 12.08
N ASP A 45 -16.04 12.72 10.80
CA ASP A 45 -16.75 11.74 9.97
C ASP A 45 -16.06 10.36 9.88
N SER A 46 -14.97 10.16 10.62
CA SER A 46 -14.28 8.86 10.69
C SER A 46 -14.90 7.89 11.70
N SER A 47 -16.23 7.86 11.81
CA SER A 47 -16.98 7.03 12.76
C SER A 47 -16.90 5.53 12.45
N ASN A 48 -16.45 5.15 11.26
CA ASN A 48 -16.14 3.78 10.87
C ASN A 48 -14.63 3.63 10.70
N GLY A 49 -13.91 3.28 11.77
CA GLY A 49 -12.44 3.34 11.93
C GLY A 49 -11.54 2.58 10.94
N GLU A 50 -12.10 2.08 9.84
CA GLU A 50 -11.38 1.49 8.70
C GLU A 50 -11.13 2.49 7.56
N ALA A 51 -12.02 3.48 7.37
CA ALA A 51 -11.76 4.60 6.48
C ALA A 51 -10.89 5.64 7.19
N GLY A 52 -9.83 6.12 6.51
CA GLY A 52 -8.89 7.06 7.10
C GLY A 52 -7.47 6.94 6.55
N GLU A 53 -6.60 7.86 6.97
CA GLU A 53 -5.20 7.87 6.56
C GLU A 53 -4.32 7.08 7.55
N ARG A 54 -3.46 6.21 7.02
CA ARG A 54 -2.47 5.45 7.78
C ARG A 54 -1.07 5.74 7.25
N ILE A 55 -0.11 5.85 8.15
CA ILE A 55 1.30 6.06 7.84
C ILE A 55 2.07 4.82 8.28
N TYR A 56 2.69 4.14 7.32
CA TYR A 56 3.55 2.98 7.58
C TYR A 56 5.02 3.36 7.43
N THR A 57 5.83 2.93 8.39
CA THR A 57 7.29 2.95 8.27
C THR A 57 7.76 1.54 7.95
N VAL A 58 8.38 1.35 6.80
CA VAL A 58 8.76 0.05 6.26
C VAL A 58 10.28 -0.03 6.11
N ARG A 59 10.86 -1.14 6.55
CA ARG A 59 12.24 -1.52 6.28
C ARG A 59 12.29 -2.42 5.06
N VAL A 60 13.18 -2.09 4.13
CA VAL A 60 13.32 -2.82 2.85
C VAL A 60 14.60 -3.67 2.80
N PRO A 61 14.68 -4.69 1.93
CA PRO A 61 15.91 -5.45 1.66
C PRO A 61 17.07 -4.57 1.16
N ARG A 62 18.27 -5.15 1.08
CA ARG A 62 19.43 -4.50 0.44
C ARG A 62 19.42 -4.83 -1.06
N GLY A 63 20.08 -3.99 -1.86
CA GLY A 63 20.31 -4.29 -3.28
C GLY A 63 19.13 -4.00 -4.22
N ILE A 64 17.98 -3.54 -3.71
CA ILE A 64 16.83 -3.17 -4.54
C ILE A 64 16.97 -1.73 -5.02
N SER A 65 16.63 -1.48 -6.29
CA SER A 65 16.61 -0.14 -6.87
C SER A 65 15.57 0.76 -6.19
N ARG A 66 15.78 2.08 -6.27
CA ARG A 66 14.85 3.07 -5.70
C ARG A 66 13.46 2.97 -6.33
N SER A 67 13.38 2.80 -7.65
CA SER A 67 12.14 2.69 -8.40
C SER A 67 11.37 1.43 -8.01
N ASP A 68 12.06 0.30 -7.88
CA ASP A 68 11.40 -0.95 -7.51
C ASP A 68 10.84 -0.89 -6.09
N ILE A 69 11.54 -0.25 -5.15
CA ILE A 69 11.01 -0.02 -3.79
C ILE A 69 9.74 0.83 -3.83
N ILE A 70 9.76 1.93 -4.60
CA ILE A 70 8.60 2.83 -4.71
C ILE A 70 7.41 2.08 -5.30
N ASN A 71 7.62 1.31 -6.37
CA ASN A 71 6.56 0.57 -7.04
C ASN A 71 6.04 -0.57 -6.17
N ALA A 72 6.92 -1.38 -5.57
CA ALA A 72 6.54 -2.48 -4.68
C ALA A 72 5.73 -2.00 -3.47
N LEU A 73 6.13 -0.88 -2.87
CA LEU A 73 5.40 -0.29 -1.76
C LEU A 73 4.05 0.28 -2.20
N ARG A 74 3.94 0.91 -3.38
CA ARG A 74 2.63 1.38 -3.87
C ARG A 74 1.72 0.22 -4.19
N ASP A 75 2.23 -0.81 -4.86
CA ASP A 75 1.45 -1.98 -5.24
C ASP A 75 0.93 -2.75 -4.03
N ALA A 76 1.79 -2.98 -3.03
CA ALA A 76 1.42 -3.74 -1.83
C ALA A 76 0.38 -3.05 -0.95
N PHE A 77 0.30 -1.71 -0.97
CA PHE A 77 -0.57 -0.93 -0.09
C PHE A 77 -1.76 -0.26 -0.82
N THR A 78 -1.88 -0.46 -2.14
CA THR A 78 -3.06 -0.06 -2.91
C THR A 78 -3.93 -1.30 -3.15
N THR A 79 -5.24 -1.21 -2.92
CA THR A 79 -6.19 -2.29 -3.20
C THR A 79 -7.46 -1.71 -3.79
N GLY A 80 -7.90 -2.26 -4.93
CA GLY A 80 -9.17 -1.88 -5.57
C GLY A 80 -10.32 -2.85 -5.30
N CYS A 81 -11.56 -2.40 -5.52
CA CYS A 81 -12.74 -3.29 -5.55
C CYS A 81 -12.68 -4.18 -6.80
N ARG A 82 -13.17 -5.43 -6.68
CA ARG A 82 -13.30 -6.38 -7.80
C ARG A 82 -14.72 -6.47 -8.36
N CYS A 83 -15.66 -5.72 -7.79
CA CYS A 83 -17.04 -5.73 -8.24
C CYS A 83 -17.16 -5.07 -9.62
N GLU A 84 -18.14 -5.53 -10.39
CA GLU A 84 -18.49 -4.98 -11.69
C GLU A 84 -19.23 -3.64 -11.60
N HIS A 85 -19.72 -3.29 -10.40
CA HIS A 85 -20.47 -2.06 -10.13
C HIS A 85 -19.61 -0.97 -9.49
N ASP A 86 -19.82 0.26 -9.95
CA ASP A 86 -19.01 1.43 -9.57
C ASP A 86 -19.18 1.86 -8.10
N CYS A 87 -20.28 1.51 -7.43
CA CYS A 87 -20.56 1.87 -6.02
C CYS A 87 -20.83 0.62 -5.15
N CYS A 88 -19.79 -0.21 -4.99
CA CYS A 88 -19.87 -1.53 -4.34
C CYS A 88 -19.84 -1.49 -2.80
N GLY A 89 -19.60 -0.33 -2.17
CA GLY A 89 -19.47 -0.19 -0.72
C GLY A 89 -18.21 -0.82 -0.11
N HIS A 90 -17.32 -1.41 -0.92
CA HIS A 90 -16.08 -2.01 -0.41
C HIS A 90 -15.04 -0.96 -0.03
N LEU A 91 -14.29 -1.25 1.02
CA LEU A 91 -13.12 -0.49 1.41
C LEU A 91 -12.01 -0.66 0.36
N GLN A 92 -11.56 0.45 -0.20
CA GLN A 92 -10.40 0.54 -1.08
C GLN A 92 -9.26 1.21 -0.34
N THR A 93 -8.03 0.93 -0.77
CA THR A 93 -6.85 1.62 -0.25
C THR A 93 -6.04 2.21 -1.40
N TYR A 94 -5.53 3.42 -1.21
CA TYR A 94 -4.62 4.07 -2.14
C TYR A 94 -3.34 4.47 -1.44
N ALA A 95 -2.21 4.01 -1.97
CA ALA A 95 -0.89 4.35 -1.49
C ALA A 95 -0.30 5.57 -2.21
N TYR A 96 -0.02 6.63 -1.44
CA TYR A 96 0.72 7.79 -1.92
C TYR A 96 2.19 7.46 -2.18
N ARG A 97 2.91 8.40 -2.81
CA ARG A 97 4.31 8.23 -3.19
C ARG A 97 5.20 7.95 -1.95
N PRO A 98 5.83 6.76 -1.84
CA PRO A 98 6.75 6.45 -0.75
C PRO A 98 7.95 7.39 -0.71
N ARG A 99 8.37 7.75 0.50
CA ARG A 99 9.50 8.63 0.76
C ARG A 99 10.56 7.90 1.57
N ARG A 100 11.82 8.03 1.16
CA ARG A 100 12.94 7.47 1.94
C ARG A 100 13.16 8.34 3.16
N GLN A 101 13.11 7.73 4.35
CA GLN A 101 13.38 8.44 5.60
C GLN A 101 14.85 8.32 5.99
N ARG A 102 15.41 7.10 5.94
CA ARG A 102 16.82 6.81 6.26
C ARG A 102 17.30 5.54 5.56
N ARG A 103 18.48 5.03 5.92
CA ARG A 103 19.04 3.79 5.33
C ARG A 103 18.00 2.66 5.42
N ARG A 104 17.59 2.16 4.24
CA ARG A 104 16.61 1.07 4.07
C ARG A 104 15.26 1.29 4.74
N THR A 105 14.94 2.50 5.18
CA THR A 105 13.68 2.80 5.87
C THR A 105 12.90 3.80 5.03
N TRP A 106 11.66 3.45 4.73
CA TRP A 106 10.75 4.17 3.88
C TRP A 106 9.46 4.46 4.63
N VAL A 107 8.83 5.57 4.30
CA VAL A 107 7.53 5.95 4.82
C VAL A 107 6.55 5.95 3.65
N ILE A 108 5.39 5.35 3.85
CA ILE A 108 4.29 5.36 2.89
C ILE A 108 3.01 5.76 3.63
N GLU A 109 2.28 6.68 2.99
CA GLU A 109 0.98 7.15 3.44
C GLU A 109 -0.08 6.41 2.62
N VAL A 110 -1.10 5.90 3.27
CA VAL A 110 -2.15 5.06 2.67
C VAL A 110 -3.49 5.61 3.11
N ARG A 111 -4.37 5.91 2.16
CA ARG A 111 -5.73 6.34 2.41
C ARG A 111 -6.68 5.20 2.19
N GLY A 112 -7.46 4.85 3.20
CA GLY A 112 -8.63 3.98 3.09
C GLY A 112 -9.89 4.81 2.81
N TYR A 113 -10.71 4.39 1.86
CA TYR A 113 -11.99 5.03 1.52
C TYR A 113 -12.99 3.99 1.01
N TYR A 114 -14.29 4.22 1.23
CA TYR A 114 -15.34 3.36 0.72
C TYR A 114 -15.72 3.78 -0.71
N ASN A 115 -15.95 2.79 -1.57
CA ASN A 115 -16.42 3.01 -2.93
C ASN A 115 -17.96 3.09 -2.96
N VAL A 116 -18.51 4.26 -2.61
CA VAL A 116 -19.95 4.55 -2.54
C VAL A 116 -20.32 5.76 -3.37
#